data_AF-A0A9D2FSQ0-F1
#
_entry.id   AF-A0A9D2FSQ0-F1
#
_cell.length_a   1.000
_cell.length_b   1.000
_cell.length_c   1.000
_cell.angle_alpha   90.00
_cell.angle_beta   90.00
_cell.angle_gamma   90.00
#
_symmetry.space_group_name_H-M   'P 1'
#
loop_
_entity.id
_entity.type
_entity.pdbx_description
1 polymer ?
#
loop_
_entity_poly.entity_id
_entity_poly.type
_entity_poly.pdbx_seq_one_letter_code
_entity_poly.pdbx_strand_id
1 'polypeptide(L)'
;QIANRRRKCKDGTTQIFSGLKYINQLYLKERFLMIRDGDGKNHEDLVRSLCKYYEERNAEDTEHLPRITPQNVLVLKYYSFENYFLNPQVMTKLGIVSSPEAFYQILLKKWKEYLHRTRGGRHLLQIVGKDFETVEDIKSHMEEIKTYVRGHDLYNIFYSPYKKQENHILKSYIDLAPREDFKDILDAVEKISFFENRRKM
;
A
#
# COMPACT_ATOMS: atom_id res chain seq x y z
N GLN A 1 -0.45 32.20 9.51
CA GLN A 1 -1.76 32.33 8.84
C GLN A 1 -1.82 31.30 7.71
N ILE A 2 -2.41 30.13 7.94
CA ILE A 2 -2.54 29.09 6.91
C ILE A 2 -4.03 28.94 6.63
N ALA A 3 -4.40 29.24 5.39
CA ALA A 3 -5.76 29.45 4.96
C ALA A 3 -6.57 28.14 4.95
N ASN A 4 -7.66 28.15 5.74
CA ASN A 4 -8.78 27.23 5.61
C ASN A 4 -9.39 27.33 4.20
N ARG A 5 -9.17 26.34 3.35
CA ARG A 5 -10.03 26.07 2.19
C ARG A 5 -10.88 24.84 2.46
N ARG A 6 -12.04 25.05 3.08
CA ARG A 6 -13.16 24.10 3.09
C ARG A 6 -13.65 23.90 1.65
N ARG A 7 -13.31 22.78 1.00
CA ARG A 7 -14.07 22.30 -0.16
C ARG A 7 -15.07 21.25 0.33
N LYS A 8 -16.36 21.52 0.12
CA LYS A 8 -17.42 20.50 0.16
C LYS A 8 -17.06 19.46 -0.91
N CYS A 9 -16.72 18.24 -0.49
CA CYS A 9 -16.27 17.17 -1.39
C CYS A 9 -17.39 16.15 -1.56
N LYS A 10 -17.74 15.87 -2.82
CA LYS A 10 -18.53 14.71 -3.23
C LYS A 10 -17.53 13.58 -3.51
N ASP A 11 -17.89 12.39 -3.03
CA ASP A 11 -17.22 11.08 -3.17
C ASP A 11 -15.93 10.84 -2.35
N GLY A 12 -16.10 10.13 -1.22
CA GLY A 12 -15.06 9.90 -0.20
C GLY A 12 -13.98 8.88 -0.58
N THR A 13 -14.23 7.97 -1.53
CA THR A 13 -13.32 6.87 -1.87
C THR A 13 -12.06 7.37 -2.59
N THR A 14 -12.23 8.20 -3.62
CA THR A 14 -11.12 8.75 -4.42
C THR A 14 -10.20 9.68 -3.61
N GLN A 15 -10.72 10.33 -2.57
CA GLN A 15 -9.95 11.24 -1.72
C GLN A 15 -9.06 10.48 -0.73
N ILE A 16 -9.54 9.36 -0.17
CA ILE A 16 -8.76 8.45 0.69
C ILE A 16 -7.54 7.94 -0.06
N PHE A 17 -7.74 7.50 -1.29
CA PHE A 17 -6.66 6.98 -2.14
C PHE A 17 -5.64 8.03 -2.60
N SER A 18 -6.07 9.25 -2.91
CA SER A 18 -5.14 10.36 -3.22
C SER A 18 -4.33 10.82 -1.99
N GLY A 19 -4.87 10.62 -0.79
CA GLY A 19 -4.20 10.89 0.47
C GLY A 19 -3.23 9.79 0.89
N LEU A 20 -3.51 8.53 0.58
CA LEU A 20 -2.73 7.37 1.07
C LEU A 20 -1.24 7.39 0.70
N LYS A 21 -0.86 7.96 -0.46
CA LYS A 21 0.55 8.14 -0.83
C LYS A 21 1.29 9.19 0.04
N TYR A 22 0.54 10.08 0.70
CA TYR A 22 1.07 11.21 1.48
C TYR A 22 0.64 11.17 2.95
N ILE A 23 -0.03 10.11 3.41
CA ILE A 23 -0.65 10.06 4.72
C ILE A 23 -0.07 8.88 5.51
N ASN A 24 0.91 9.17 6.36
CA ASN A 24 1.32 8.28 7.44
C ASN A 24 0.25 8.15 8.55
N GLN A 25 -0.84 8.94 8.52
CA GLN A 25 -1.89 9.00 9.55
C GLN A 25 -3.25 9.48 8.99
N LEU A 26 -4.22 8.59 8.76
CA LEU A 26 -5.59 9.01 8.43
C LEU A 26 -6.33 9.41 9.72
N TYR A 27 -6.53 10.70 9.91
CA TYR A 27 -7.29 11.25 11.04
C TYR A 27 -8.77 11.40 10.67
N LEU A 28 -9.61 10.45 11.09
CA LEU A 28 -11.08 10.60 11.04
C LEU A 28 -11.57 11.11 12.38
N LYS A 29 -11.60 12.45 12.51
CA LYS A 29 -12.24 13.29 13.56
C LYS A 29 -12.01 12.92 15.05
N GLU A 30 -12.32 11.70 15.48
CA GLU A 30 -12.15 11.17 16.85
C GLU A 30 -11.51 9.76 16.90
N ARG A 31 -11.26 9.10 15.76
CA ARG A 31 -10.56 7.82 15.65
C ARG A 31 -9.56 7.88 14.49
N PHE A 32 -8.30 7.60 14.77
CA PHE A 32 -7.24 7.58 13.77
C PHE A 32 -6.97 6.14 13.31
N LEU A 33 -6.62 5.98 12.04
CA LEU A 33 -6.01 4.77 11.50
C LEU A 33 -4.54 5.05 11.23
N MET A 34 -3.68 4.36 11.94
CA MET A 34 -2.26 4.33 11.63
C MET A 34 -2.04 3.30 10.53
N ILE A 35 -1.59 3.76 9.37
CA ILE A 35 -1.23 2.89 8.27
C ILE A 35 0.27 2.66 8.32
N ARG A 36 0.65 1.39 8.27
CA ARG A 36 2.04 0.96 8.34
C ARG A 36 2.36 0.02 7.21
N ASP A 37 3.48 0.29 6.58
CA ASP A 37 4.08 -0.61 5.59
C ASP A 37 4.33 -1.99 6.21
N GLY A 38 4.08 -3.03 5.42
CA GLY A 38 4.31 -4.41 5.86
C GLY A 38 5.80 -4.73 5.99
N ASP A 39 6.68 -4.06 5.22
CA ASP A 39 8.14 -4.28 5.19
C ASP A 39 8.55 -5.76 5.00
N GLY A 40 7.64 -6.62 4.52
CA GLY A 40 7.82 -8.08 4.50
C GLY A 40 7.93 -8.74 5.88
N LYS A 41 7.52 -8.05 6.96
CA LYS A 41 7.58 -8.53 8.35
C LYS A 41 6.25 -9.13 8.79
N ASN A 42 6.29 -9.84 9.93
CA ASN A 42 5.08 -10.37 10.55
C ASN A 42 4.18 -9.23 11.08
N HIS A 43 2.90 -9.32 10.77
CA HIS A 43 1.87 -8.37 11.16
C HIS A 43 1.80 -8.14 12.68
N GLU A 44 1.77 -9.23 13.47
CA GLU A 44 1.59 -9.15 14.92
C GLU A 44 2.78 -8.47 15.60
N ASP A 45 3.99 -8.78 15.13
CA ASP A 45 5.20 -8.17 15.66
C ASP A 45 5.24 -6.67 15.39
N LEU A 46 4.83 -6.24 14.18
CA LEU A 46 4.73 -4.83 13.83
C LEU A 46 3.72 -4.09 14.71
N VAL A 47 2.51 -4.64 14.84
CA VAL A 47 1.46 -4.05 15.68
C VAL A 47 1.91 -3.96 17.14
N ARG A 48 2.48 -5.04 17.68
CA ARG A 48 2.96 -5.08 19.07
C ARG A 48 4.06 -4.06 19.31
N SER A 49 5.03 -3.98 18.41
CA SER A 49 6.15 -3.04 18.50
C SER A 49 5.67 -1.59 18.48
N LEU A 50 4.67 -1.28 17.63
CA LEU A 50 4.08 0.06 17.55
C LEU A 50 3.27 0.42 18.79
N CYS A 51 2.43 -0.50 19.28
CA CYS A 51 1.66 -0.24 20.50
C CYS A 51 2.60 0.04 21.67
N LYS A 52 3.64 -0.80 21.84
CA LYS A 52 4.65 -0.63 22.89
C LYS A 52 5.36 0.72 22.81
N TYR A 53 5.81 1.11 21.61
CA TYR A 53 6.50 2.39 21.40
C TYR A 53 5.66 3.61 21.80
N TYR A 54 4.36 3.61 21.47
CA TYR A 54 3.45 4.71 21.82
C TYR A 54 3.00 4.66 23.29
N GLU A 55 2.96 3.50 23.92
CA GLU A 55 2.75 3.37 25.36
C GLU A 55 3.93 3.94 26.15
N GLU A 56 5.17 3.59 25.76
CA GLU A 56 6.40 4.11 26.37
C GLU A 56 6.48 5.64 26.22
N ARG A 57 6.20 6.18 25.02
CA ARG A 57 6.18 7.64 24.82
C ARG A 57 5.09 8.37 25.59
N ASN A 58 3.91 7.79 25.74
CA ASN A 58 2.85 8.39 26.57
C ASN A 58 3.23 8.45 28.06
N ALA A 59 4.13 7.60 28.53
CA ALA A 59 4.61 7.63 29.91
C ALA A 59 5.66 8.74 30.14
N GLU A 60 6.35 9.19 29.07
CA GLU A 60 7.43 10.18 29.12
C GLU A 60 6.97 11.61 28.80
N ASP A 61 5.89 11.78 28.02
CA ASP A 61 5.51 13.06 27.43
C ASP A 61 4.25 13.70 28.07
N THR A 62 4.23 15.02 28.21
CA THR A 62 3.10 15.77 28.83
C THR A 62 2.00 16.12 27.81
N GLU A 63 2.31 16.06 26.51
CA GLU A 63 1.32 16.16 25.45
C GLU A 63 0.60 14.81 25.29
N HIS A 64 -0.74 14.82 25.41
CA HIS A 64 -1.57 13.63 25.28
C HIS A 64 -1.52 13.05 23.86
N LEU A 65 -0.53 12.21 23.57
CA LEU A 65 -0.50 11.42 22.34
C LEU A 65 -1.70 10.46 22.36
N PRO A 66 -2.33 10.25 21.20
CA PRO A 66 -3.48 9.37 21.13
C PRO A 66 -3.07 7.93 21.45
N ARG A 67 -3.82 7.27 22.34
CA ARG A 67 -3.56 5.87 22.72
C ARG A 67 -3.72 4.97 21.50
N ILE A 68 -2.63 4.32 21.10
CA ILE A 68 -2.64 3.37 19.99
C ILE A 68 -3.01 1.99 20.53
N THR A 69 -4.04 1.39 19.94
CA THR A 69 -4.40 0.00 20.18
C THR A 69 -4.30 -0.79 18.87
N PRO A 70 -4.23 -2.13 18.91
CA PRO A 70 -4.22 -2.95 17.70
C PRO A 70 -5.37 -2.65 16.73
N GLN A 71 -6.52 -2.18 17.24
CA GLN A 71 -7.69 -1.83 16.44
C GLN A 71 -7.50 -0.55 15.60
N ASN A 72 -6.50 0.27 15.95
CA ASN A 72 -6.16 1.52 15.27
C ASN A 72 -4.99 1.37 14.31
N VAL A 73 -4.39 0.17 14.17
CA VAL A 73 -3.23 -0.07 13.32
C VAL A 73 -3.66 -0.94 12.13
N LEU A 74 -3.53 -0.38 10.94
CA LEU A 74 -3.56 -1.13 9.69
C LEU A 74 -2.12 -1.34 9.24
N VAL A 75 -1.64 -2.57 9.33
CA VAL A 75 -0.44 -2.99 8.60
C VAL A 75 -0.87 -3.43 7.22
N LEU A 76 -0.30 -2.82 6.19
CA LEU A 76 -0.58 -3.14 4.79
C LEU A 76 -0.19 -4.60 4.51
N LYS A 77 -1.00 -5.27 3.68
CA LYS A 77 -0.69 -6.63 3.20
C LYS A 77 0.67 -6.70 2.48
N TYR A 78 0.97 -5.70 1.65
CA TYR A 78 2.18 -5.67 0.84
C TYR A 78 3.33 -4.89 1.49
N TYR A 79 4.53 -5.03 0.92
CA TYR A 79 5.75 -4.38 1.43
C TYR A 79 5.51 -2.90 1.70
N SER A 80 4.94 -2.18 0.73
CA SER A 80 4.52 -0.79 0.85
C SER A 80 3.29 -0.50 0.00
N PHE A 81 2.74 0.71 0.15
CA PHE A 81 1.55 1.14 -0.60
C PHE A 81 1.74 1.12 -2.13
N GLU A 82 2.97 1.29 -2.64
CA GLU A 82 3.20 1.26 -4.10
C GLU A 82 2.91 -0.11 -4.73
N ASN A 83 3.03 -1.20 -3.96
CA ASN A 83 2.82 -2.57 -4.47
C ASN A 83 1.36 -2.84 -4.87
N TYR A 84 0.41 -2.01 -4.44
CA TYR A 84 -0.99 -2.10 -4.84
C TYR A 84 -1.25 -1.66 -6.28
N PHE A 85 -0.31 -0.93 -6.90
CA PHE A 85 -0.45 -0.37 -8.25
C PHE A 85 0.13 -1.27 -9.36
N LEU A 86 0.11 -2.59 -9.14
CA LEU A 86 0.74 -3.58 -10.01
C LEU A 86 -0.26 -4.56 -10.64
N ASN A 87 -1.51 -4.13 -10.86
CA ASN A 87 -2.52 -4.90 -11.59
C ASN A 87 -2.31 -4.72 -13.10
N PRO A 88 -1.87 -5.77 -13.82
CA PRO A 88 -1.55 -5.65 -15.24
C PRO A 88 -2.76 -5.27 -16.09
N GLN A 89 -3.98 -5.70 -15.73
CA GLN A 89 -5.19 -5.38 -16.48
C GLN A 89 -5.51 -3.87 -16.42
N VAL A 90 -5.37 -3.28 -15.23
CA VAL A 90 -5.57 -1.84 -15.02
C VAL A 90 -4.46 -1.05 -15.73
N MET A 91 -3.21 -1.49 -15.58
CA MET A 91 -2.06 -0.85 -16.21
C MET A 91 -2.15 -0.83 -17.74
N THR A 92 -2.68 -1.90 -18.35
CA THR A 92 -2.94 -1.94 -19.80
C THR A 92 -4.02 -0.94 -20.20
N LYS A 93 -5.14 -0.85 -19.45
CA LYS A 93 -6.21 0.13 -19.73
C LYS A 93 -5.71 1.58 -19.66
N LEU A 94 -4.74 1.84 -18.78
CA LEU A 94 -4.09 3.16 -18.64
C LEU A 94 -2.96 3.41 -19.63
N GLY A 95 -2.61 2.45 -20.48
CA GLY A 95 -1.51 2.56 -21.42
C GLY A 95 -0.11 2.57 -20.77
N ILE A 96 0.01 2.14 -19.51
CA ILE A 96 1.30 2.04 -18.81
C ILE A 96 2.14 0.90 -19.42
N VAL A 97 1.48 -0.20 -19.77
CA VAL A 97 2.04 -1.35 -20.49
C VAL A 97 1.16 -1.68 -21.69
N SER A 98 1.73 -2.27 -22.74
CA SER A 98 1.00 -2.61 -23.96
C SER A 98 0.00 -3.76 -23.78
N SER A 99 0.28 -4.70 -22.87
CA SER A 99 -0.60 -5.81 -22.54
C SER A 99 -0.27 -6.39 -21.15
N PRO A 100 -1.15 -7.21 -20.56
CA PRO A 100 -0.84 -7.91 -19.32
C PRO A 100 0.38 -8.83 -19.44
N GLU A 101 0.55 -9.46 -20.61
CA GLU A 101 1.71 -10.32 -20.88
C GLU A 101 3.01 -9.52 -20.91
N ALA A 102 2.99 -8.33 -21.52
CA ALA A 102 4.16 -7.45 -21.55
C ALA A 102 4.60 -7.03 -20.14
N PHE A 103 3.65 -6.79 -19.22
CA PHE A 103 3.97 -6.52 -17.81
C PHE A 103 4.82 -7.64 -17.19
N TYR A 104 4.39 -8.90 -17.33
CA TYR A 104 5.11 -10.03 -16.74
C TYR A 104 6.46 -10.29 -17.41
N GLN A 105 6.55 -10.10 -18.73
CA GLN A 105 7.83 -10.20 -19.45
C GLN A 105 8.84 -9.15 -19.00
N ILE A 106 8.39 -7.90 -18.82
CA ILE A 106 9.22 -6.82 -18.28
C ILE A 106 9.66 -7.18 -16.86
N LEU A 107 8.75 -7.63 -16.01
CA LEU A 107 9.05 -7.97 -14.62
C LEU A 107 10.04 -9.13 -14.53
N LEU A 108 9.88 -10.20 -15.31
CA LEU A 108 10.83 -11.31 -15.40
C LEU A 108 12.22 -10.82 -15.84
N LYS A 109 12.26 -9.96 -16.86
CA LYS A 109 13.53 -9.37 -17.33
C LYS A 109 14.20 -8.60 -16.19
N LYS A 110 13.47 -7.75 -15.47
CA LYS A 110 14.00 -7.01 -14.32
C LYS A 110 14.39 -7.91 -13.15
N TRP A 111 13.67 -9.01 -12.98
CA TRP A 111 14.02 -10.05 -12.02
C TRP A 111 15.40 -10.62 -12.30
N LYS A 112 15.60 -11.13 -13.52
CA LYS A 112 16.88 -11.68 -13.98
C LYS A 112 18.00 -10.63 -14.01
N GLU A 113 17.68 -9.37 -14.31
CA GLU A 113 18.67 -8.29 -14.30
C GLU A 113 19.15 -7.97 -12.88
N TYR A 114 18.25 -7.68 -11.92
CA TYR A 114 18.69 -7.20 -10.60
C TYR A 114 17.77 -7.49 -9.41
N LEU A 115 16.45 -7.70 -9.58
CA LEU A 115 15.55 -7.78 -8.42
C LEU A 115 15.90 -8.95 -7.50
N HIS A 116 16.31 -10.11 -8.07
CA HIS A 116 16.73 -11.28 -7.30
C HIS A 116 17.90 -11.01 -6.33
N ARG A 117 18.73 -10.00 -6.61
CA ARG A 117 19.90 -9.62 -5.77
C ARG A 117 19.55 -8.68 -4.63
N THR A 118 18.41 -8.01 -4.72
CA THR A 118 17.93 -7.11 -3.66
C THR A 118 17.67 -7.88 -2.37
N ARG A 119 17.61 -7.19 -1.22
CA ARG A 119 17.29 -7.85 0.06
C ARG A 119 15.92 -8.55 0.01
N GLY A 120 14.92 -7.88 -0.56
CA GLY A 120 13.57 -8.44 -0.73
C GLY A 120 13.54 -9.62 -1.70
N GLY A 121 14.25 -9.51 -2.83
CA GLY A 121 14.34 -10.62 -3.80
C GLY A 121 15.05 -11.85 -3.24
N ARG A 122 16.16 -11.68 -2.51
CA ARG A 122 16.84 -12.81 -1.84
C ARG A 122 15.97 -13.47 -0.79
N HIS A 123 15.20 -12.68 -0.03
CA HIS A 123 14.25 -13.22 0.94
C HIS A 123 13.11 -13.99 0.25
N LEU A 124 12.59 -13.44 -0.85
CA LEU A 124 11.57 -14.10 -1.65
C LEU A 124 12.05 -15.47 -2.17
N LEU A 125 13.30 -15.56 -2.65
CA LEU A 125 13.89 -16.85 -3.06
C LEU A 125 13.94 -17.87 -1.92
N GLN A 126 14.19 -17.43 -0.68
CA GLN A 126 14.18 -18.32 0.48
C GLN A 126 12.77 -18.83 0.82
N ILE A 127 11.75 -17.98 0.63
CA ILE A 127 10.35 -18.33 0.89
C ILE A 127 9.81 -19.27 -0.17
N VAL A 128 10.07 -18.97 -1.45
CA VAL A 128 9.55 -19.77 -2.58
C VAL A 128 10.38 -21.03 -2.79
N GLY A 129 11.66 -21.03 -2.42
CA GLY A 129 12.55 -22.18 -2.52
C GLY A 129 13.08 -22.46 -3.94
N LYS A 130 12.80 -21.58 -4.91
CA LYS A 130 13.32 -21.65 -6.29
C LYS A 130 13.49 -20.25 -6.88
N ASP A 131 14.27 -20.16 -7.95
CA ASP A 131 14.38 -18.94 -8.76
C ASP A 131 13.27 -18.86 -9.82
N PHE A 132 13.09 -17.68 -10.42
CA PHE A 132 12.10 -17.41 -11.45
C PHE A 132 12.74 -17.37 -12.83
N GLU A 133 12.44 -18.39 -13.64
CA GLU A 133 13.03 -18.56 -14.96
C GLU A 133 12.06 -18.19 -16.07
N THR A 134 10.75 -18.31 -15.82
CA THR A 134 9.69 -18.14 -16.81
C THR A 134 8.71 -17.05 -16.41
N VAL A 135 7.91 -16.59 -17.38
CA VAL A 135 6.80 -15.66 -17.11
C VAL A 135 5.77 -16.30 -16.18
N GLU A 136 5.57 -17.62 -16.30
CA GLU A 136 4.63 -18.35 -15.48
C GLU A 136 5.06 -18.36 -14.01
N ASP A 137 6.36 -18.47 -13.72
CA ASP A 137 6.87 -18.35 -12.34
C ASP A 137 6.53 -16.98 -11.74
N ILE A 138 6.65 -15.89 -12.51
CA ILE A 138 6.29 -14.55 -12.04
C ILE A 138 4.78 -14.45 -11.80
N LYS A 139 3.96 -15.01 -12.69
CA LYS A 139 2.50 -15.01 -12.55
C LYS A 139 2.07 -15.78 -11.31
N SER A 140 2.61 -16.97 -11.10
CA SER A 140 2.25 -17.84 -9.98
C SER A 140 2.69 -17.29 -8.63
N HIS A 141 3.73 -16.45 -8.59
CA HIS A 141 4.28 -15.86 -7.36
C HIS A 141 4.10 -14.35 -7.26
N MET A 142 3.15 -13.77 -7.99
CA MET A 142 2.94 -12.32 -8.02
C MET A 142 2.59 -11.75 -6.63
N GLU A 143 1.85 -12.50 -5.81
CA GLU A 143 1.46 -12.07 -4.47
C GLU A 143 2.66 -12.02 -3.52
N GLU A 144 3.54 -13.01 -3.57
CA GLU A 144 4.78 -13.05 -2.79
C GLU A 144 5.75 -11.97 -3.27
N ILE A 145 5.85 -11.74 -4.59
CA ILE A 145 6.63 -10.62 -5.15
C ILE A 145 6.14 -9.29 -4.56
N LYS A 146 4.83 -9.03 -4.56
CA LYS A 146 4.24 -7.82 -3.97
C LYS A 146 4.43 -7.76 -2.45
N THR A 147 4.54 -8.88 -1.77
CA THR A 147 4.69 -8.93 -0.31
C THR A 147 6.13 -8.65 0.13
N TYR A 148 7.11 -9.21 -0.56
CA TYR A 148 8.51 -9.22 -0.08
C TYR A 148 9.46 -8.31 -0.86
N VAL A 149 9.14 -7.97 -2.11
CA VAL A 149 9.96 -7.03 -2.89
C VAL A 149 9.51 -5.61 -2.60
N ARG A 150 10.48 -4.73 -2.34
CA ARG A 150 10.23 -3.34 -1.98
C ARG A 150 9.44 -2.62 -3.07
N GLY A 151 8.39 -1.91 -2.68
CA GLY A 151 7.49 -1.26 -3.63
C GLY A 151 8.17 -0.29 -4.57
N HIS A 152 9.10 0.53 -4.07
CA HIS A 152 9.88 1.43 -4.91
C HIS A 152 10.62 0.70 -6.05
N ASP A 153 11.15 -0.50 -5.80
CA ASP A 153 11.90 -1.26 -6.80
C ASP A 153 10.99 -1.82 -7.89
N LEU A 154 9.75 -2.21 -7.54
CA LEU A 154 8.74 -2.69 -8.50
C LEU A 154 8.05 -1.53 -9.22
N TYR A 155 7.58 -0.55 -8.47
CA TYR A 155 6.82 0.59 -8.96
C TYR A 155 7.62 1.42 -9.96
N ASN A 156 8.90 1.68 -9.68
CA ASN A 156 9.72 2.46 -10.59
C ASN A 156 9.93 1.80 -11.96
N ILE A 157 9.83 0.47 -12.07
CA ILE A 157 9.97 -0.23 -13.36
C ILE A 157 8.92 0.30 -14.35
N PHE A 158 7.71 0.58 -13.87
CA PHE A 158 6.57 0.93 -14.71
C PHE A 158 6.21 2.41 -14.64
N TYR A 159 6.38 3.04 -13.48
CA TYR A 159 5.87 4.39 -13.21
C TYR A 159 6.94 5.49 -13.32
N SER A 160 8.23 5.15 -13.41
CA SER A 160 9.30 6.16 -13.57
C SER A 160 9.10 7.12 -14.76
N PRO A 161 8.63 6.68 -15.94
CA PRO A 161 8.38 7.58 -17.07
C PRO A 161 7.26 8.59 -16.80
N TYR A 162 6.39 8.31 -15.82
CA TYR A 162 5.15 9.02 -15.59
C TYR A 162 5.21 10.03 -14.44
N LYS A 163 6.40 10.28 -13.86
CA LYS A 163 6.59 11.16 -12.70
C LYS A 163 5.88 12.53 -12.80
N LYS A 164 5.88 13.15 -13.98
CA LYS A 164 5.25 14.47 -14.19
C LYS A 164 3.72 14.45 -14.10
N GLN A 165 3.09 13.31 -14.41
CA GLN A 165 1.63 13.13 -14.44
C GLN A 165 1.17 12.04 -13.46
N GLU A 166 2.02 11.72 -12.48
CA GLU A 166 1.84 10.59 -11.59
C GLU A 166 0.51 10.66 -10.83
N ASN A 167 0.17 11.83 -10.27
CA ASN A 167 -1.09 12.01 -9.55
C ASN A 167 -2.32 11.72 -10.41
N HIS A 168 -2.29 12.10 -11.69
CA HIS A 168 -3.38 11.84 -12.61
C HIS A 168 -3.49 10.33 -12.90
N ILE A 169 -2.37 9.68 -13.21
CA ILE A 169 -2.35 8.23 -13.48
C ILE A 169 -2.81 7.44 -12.27
N LEU A 170 -2.33 7.77 -11.06
CA LEU A 170 -2.72 7.07 -9.84
C LEU A 170 -4.22 7.23 -9.60
N LYS A 171 -4.76 8.44 -9.74
CA LYS A 171 -6.20 8.66 -9.60
C LYS A 171 -7.00 7.79 -10.58
N SER A 172 -6.62 7.81 -11.86
CA SER A 172 -7.28 6.98 -12.87
C SER A 172 -7.12 5.48 -12.60
N TYR A 173 -5.99 5.05 -12.04
CA TYR A 173 -5.77 3.67 -11.62
C TYR A 173 -6.76 3.26 -10.54
N ILE A 174 -6.88 4.06 -9.50
CA ILE A 174 -7.82 3.82 -8.40
C ILE A 174 -9.27 3.75 -8.92
N ASP A 175 -9.64 4.62 -9.85
CA ASP A 175 -10.99 4.64 -10.42
C ASP A 175 -11.27 3.40 -11.31
N LEU A 176 -10.24 2.78 -11.89
CA LEU A 176 -10.36 1.59 -12.76
C LEU A 176 -10.11 0.26 -12.05
N ALA A 177 -9.43 0.29 -10.91
CA ALA A 177 -9.01 -0.91 -10.21
C ALA A 177 -10.22 -1.61 -9.55
N PRO A 178 -10.26 -2.95 -9.59
CA PRO A 178 -11.24 -3.70 -8.83
C PRO A 178 -11.06 -3.42 -7.33
N ARG A 179 -12.16 -3.43 -6.58
CA ARG A 179 -12.14 -3.21 -5.12
C ARG A 179 -11.18 -4.20 -4.43
N GLU A 180 -11.14 -5.43 -4.94
CA GLU A 180 -10.34 -6.54 -4.44
C GLU A 180 -8.85 -6.19 -4.33
N ASP A 181 -8.33 -5.36 -5.23
CA ASP A 181 -6.92 -4.94 -5.22
C ASP A 181 -6.56 -4.17 -3.95
N PHE A 182 -7.51 -3.44 -3.37
CA PHE A 182 -7.34 -2.61 -2.18
C PHE A 182 -8.16 -3.10 -0.99
N LYS A 183 -8.60 -4.37 -1.01
CA LYS A 183 -9.60 -4.90 -0.07
C LYS A 183 -9.20 -4.73 1.39
N ASP A 184 -7.96 -5.03 1.75
CA ASP A 184 -7.48 -4.93 3.14
C ASP A 184 -7.51 -3.48 3.66
N ILE A 185 -7.15 -2.52 2.80
CA ILE A 185 -7.22 -1.09 3.11
C ILE A 185 -8.68 -0.63 3.22
N LEU A 186 -9.51 -0.97 2.24
CA LEU A 186 -10.90 -0.54 2.19
C LEU A 186 -11.73 -1.14 3.32
N ASP A 187 -11.56 -2.42 3.62
CA ASP A 187 -12.25 -3.09 4.73
C ASP A 187 -11.85 -2.45 6.08
N ALA A 188 -10.58 -2.07 6.25
CA ALA A 188 -10.12 -1.39 7.46
C ALA A 188 -10.75 0.00 7.62
N VAL A 189 -10.83 0.77 6.53
CA VAL A 189 -11.46 2.09 6.50
C VAL A 189 -12.97 2.01 6.76
N GLU A 190 -13.66 1.03 6.15
CA GLU A 190 -15.09 0.85 6.31
C GLU A 190 -15.47 0.45 7.74
N LYS A 191 -14.66 -0.40 8.39
CA LYS A 191 -14.84 -0.71 9.81
C LYS A 191 -14.88 0.56 10.66
N ILE A 192 -13.99 1.52 10.40
CA ILE A 192 -13.95 2.79 11.13
C ILE A 192 -15.22 3.62 10.86
N SER A 193 -15.60 3.78 9.59
CA SER A 193 -16.80 4.52 9.18
C SER A 193 -18.09 3.91 9.74
N PHE A 194 -18.19 2.59 9.82
CA PHE A 194 -19.33 1.88 10.40
C PHE A 194 -19.51 2.17 11.91
N PHE A 195 -18.40 2.32 12.65
CA PHE A 195 -18.46 2.75 14.05
C PHE A 195 -18.89 4.22 14.21
N GLU A 196 -18.64 5.09 13.23
CA GLU A 196 -19.13 6.48 13.26
C GLU A 196 -20.66 6.56 13.14
N ASN A 197 -21.26 5.73 12.27
CA ASN A 197 -22.71 5.76 12.03
C ASN A 197 -23.53 5.21 13.21
N ARG A 198 -23.02 4.20 13.93
CA ARG A 198 -23.71 3.68 15.14
C ARG A 198 -23.70 4.61 16.34
N ARG A 199 -22.82 5.62 16.38
CA ARG A 199 -22.80 6.64 17.46
C ARG A 199 -23.81 7.77 17.22
N LYS A 200 -24.36 7.89 16.01
CA LYS A 200 -25.35 8.92 15.65
C LYS A 200 -26.80 8.42 15.73
N MET A 201 -27.02 7.16 16.12
CA MET A 201 -28.32 6.62 16.49
C MET A 201 -28.39 6.51 18.01
#